data_AF-A0A0D0H3C3-F1
#
_entry.id   AF-A0A0D0H3C3-F1
#
_cell.length_a   1.000
_cell.length_b   1.000
_cell.length_c   1.000
_cell.angle_alpha   90.00
_cell.angle_beta   90.00
_cell.angle_gamma   90.00
#
_symmetry.space_group_name_H-M   'P 1'
#
loop_
_entity.id
_entity.type
_entity.pdbx_description
1 polymer ?
#
loop_
_entity_poly.entity_id
_entity_poly.type
_entity_poly.pdbx_seq_one_letter_code
_entity_poly.pdbx_strand_id
1 'polypeptide(L)' 'MSRKGCSPDNAAREGFFGRLKKELSYSRDLQTVSTDEFIEVVDSYIRWYNEKRIKISLGARSPIEYRESLGLTT' A
#
# COMPACT_ATOMS: atom_id res chain seq x y z
N MET A 1 15.60 2.19 4.62
CA MET A 1 16.54 1.23 5.26
C MET A 1 16.04 0.92 6.65
N SER A 2 15.91 -0.36 7.02
CA SER A 2 15.62 -0.73 8.41
C SER A 2 16.88 -0.61 9.28
N ARG A 3 16.71 -0.43 10.59
CA ARG A 3 17.82 -0.46 11.54
C ARG A 3 18.47 -1.85 11.48
N LYS A 4 19.80 -1.92 11.55
CA LYS A 4 20.54 -3.19 11.54
C LYS A 4 19.94 -4.12 12.60
N GLY A 5 19.49 -5.31 12.20
CA GLY A 5 18.83 -6.30 13.06
C GLY A 5 17.29 -6.23 13.13
N CYS A 6 16.62 -5.26 12.48
CA CYS A 6 15.15 -5.15 12.47
C CYS A 6 14.57 -5.52 11.09
N SER A 7 14.83 -6.75 10.65
CA SER A 7 14.33 -7.28 9.35
C SER A 7 12.79 -7.19 9.17
N PRO A 8 11.94 -7.39 10.21
CA PRO A 8 10.48 -7.36 10.04
C PRO A 8 9.92 -6.05 9.48
N ASP A 9 10.45 -4.90 9.92
CA ASP A 9 10.00 -3.58 9.45
C ASP A 9 10.37 -3.31 7.99
N ASN A 10 11.44 -3.95 7.52
CA ASN A 10 11.81 -3.91 6.12
C ASN A 10 10.88 -4.82 5.30
N ALA A 11 10.62 -6.03 5.79
CA ALA A 11 9.79 -7.02 5.11
C ALA A 11 8.35 -6.52 4.87
N ALA A 12 7.75 -5.83 5.84
CA ALA A 12 6.41 -5.26 5.68
C ALA A 12 6.37 -4.17 4.59
N ARG A 13 7.38 -3.30 4.55
CA ARG A 13 7.51 -2.25 3.51
C ARG A 13 7.80 -2.85 2.14
N GLU A 14 8.72 -3.81 2.07
CA GLU A 14 9.05 -4.51 0.83
C GLU A 14 7.83 -5.25 0.27
N GLY A 15 7.05 -5.90 1.12
CA GLY A 15 5.79 -6.54 0.72
C GLY A 15 4.78 -5.56 0.13
N PHE A 16 4.65 -4.37 0.71
CA PHE A 16 3.79 -3.31 0.16
C PHE A 16 4.30 -2.83 -1.21
N PHE A 17 5.58 -2.46 -1.32
CA PHE A 17 6.13 -1.94 -2.58
C PHE A 17 6.18 -2.98 -3.69
N GLY A 18 6.46 -4.24 -3.36
CA GLY A 18 6.38 -5.35 -4.31
C GLY A 18 4.98 -5.51 -4.88
N ARG A 19 3.96 -5.35 -4.04
CA ARG A 19 2.55 -5.43 -4.46
C ARG A 19 2.11 -4.22 -5.28
N LEU A 20 2.45 -3.02 -4.84
CA LEU A 20 2.22 -1.77 -5.57
C LEU A 20 2.74 -1.88 -7.02
N LYS A 21 4.03 -2.23 -7.17
CA LYS A 21 4.65 -2.36 -8.49
C LYS A 21 3.93 -3.40 -9.34
N LYS A 22 3.68 -4.59 -8.77
CA LYS A 22 3.00 -5.67 -9.47
C LYS A 22 1.61 -5.26 -9.96
N GLU A 23 0.78 -4.70 -9.08
CA GLU A 23 -0.61 -4.33 -9.39
C GLU A 23 -0.70 -3.14 -10.36
N LEU A 24 0.19 -2.15 -10.24
CA LEU A 24 0.26 -1.03 -11.18
C LEU A 24 0.75 -1.47 -12.57
N SER A 25 1.75 -2.35 -12.64
CA SER A 25 2.28 -2.84 -13.93
C SER A 25 1.30 -3.72 -14.70
N TYR A 26 0.34 -4.40 -14.04
CA TYR A 26 -0.73 -5.12 -14.75
C TYR A 26 -1.82 -4.20 -15.30
N SER A 27 -2.02 -3.05 -14.66
CA SER A 27 -3.18 -2.20 -14.93
C SER A 27 -2.89 -1.11 -15.95
N ARG A 28 -1.61 -0.72 -16.13
CA ARG A 28 -1.20 0.41 -16.98
C ARG A 28 0.18 0.21 -17.57
N ASP A 29 0.39 0.75 -18.77
CA ASP A 29 1.74 1.00 -19.28
C ASP A 29 2.30 2.25 -18.59
N LEU A 30 3.15 2.03 -17.60
CA LEU A 30 3.77 3.10 -16.80
C LEU A 30 4.94 3.77 -17.54
N GLN A 31 5.35 3.26 -18.71
CA GLN A 31 6.46 3.86 -19.49
C GLN A 31 6.03 5.12 -20.24
N THR A 32 4.73 5.31 -20.45
CA THR A 32 4.19 6.39 -21.28
C THR A 32 3.57 7.53 -20.47
N VAL A 33 3.49 7.41 -19.14
CA VAL A 33 2.88 8.42 -18.27
C VAL A 33 3.91 9.47 -17.86
N SER A 34 3.49 10.72 -17.74
CA SER A 34 4.32 11.78 -17.17
C SER A 34 4.59 11.53 -15.67
N THR A 35 5.60 12.21 -15.12
CA THR A 35 5.92 12.13 -13.69
C THR A 35 4.73 12.56 -12.82
N ASP A 36 4.01 13.62 -13.20
CA ASP A 36 2.86 14.12 -12.43
C ASP A 36 1.72 13.11 -12.43
N GLU A 37 1.40 12.52 -13.60
CA GLU A 37 0.40 11.45 -13.68
C GLU A 37 0.81 10.21 -12.88
N PHE A 38 2.11 9.88 -12.88
CA PHE A 38 2.62 8.77 -12.08
C PHE A 38 2.42 9.03 -10.58
N ILE A 39 2.67 10.25 -10.10
CA ILE A 39 2.42 10.65 -8.71
C ILE A 39 0.94 10.48 -8.36
N GLU A 40 0.03 10.97 -9.20
CA GLU A 40 -1.42 10.84 -9.00
C GLU A 40 -1.89 9.38 -8.96
N VAL A 41 -1.34 8.54 -9.83
CA VAL A 41 -1.63 7.10 -9.86
C VAL A 41 -1.17 6.43 -8.56
N VAL A 42 0.03 6.75 -8.09
CA VAL A 42 0.56 6.20 -6.84
C VAL A 42 -0.25 6.69 -5.63
N ASP A 43 -0.60 7.98 -5.56
CA ASP A 43 -1.44 8.54 -4.49
C ASP A 43 -2.81 7.86 -4.45
N SER A 44 -3.47 7.76 -5.60
CA SER A 44 -4.77 7.09 -5.75
C SER A 44 -4.71 5.63 -5.30
N TYR A 45 -3.65 4.90 -5.67
CA TYR A 45 -3.47 3.52 -5.24
C TYR A 45 -3.27 3.43 -3.71
N ILE A 46 -2.47 4.33 -3.11
CA ILE A 46 -2.22 4.33 -1.67
C ILE A 46 -3.53 4.59 -0.91
N ARG A 47 -4.34 5.56 -1.34
CA ARG A 47 -5.66 5.84 -0.74
C ARG A 47 -6.56 4.62 -0.84
N TRP A 48 -6.70 4.04 -2.03
CA TRP A 48 -7.48 2.82 -2.22
C TRP A 48 -6.99 1.66 -1.33
N TYR A 49 -5.67 1.46 -1.26
CA TYR A 49 -5.07 0.41 -0.45
C TYR A 49 -5.40 0.57 1.03
N ASN A 50 -5.39 1.80 1.56
CA ASN A 50 -5.64 2.07 2.97
C ASN A 50 -7.12 2.10 3.34
N GLU A 51 -7.96 2.66 2.46
CA GLU A 51 -9.37 2.94 2.77
C GLU A 51 -10.34 1.87 2.27
N LYS A 52 -10.02 1.20 1.16
CA LYS A 52 -10.98 0.36 0.42
C LYS A 52 -10.55 -1.09 0.27
N ARG A 53 -9.25 -1.39 0.34
CA ARG A 53 -8.74 -2.75 0.11
C ARG A 53 -9.13 -3.69 1.23
N ILE A 54 -10.00 -4.64 0.94
CA ILE A 54 -10.38 -5.70 1.88
C ILE A 54 -9.23 -6.67 2.09
N LYS A 55 -8.86 -6.88 3.36
CA LYS A 55 -7.88 -7.90 3.78
C LYS A 55 -8.55 -8.91 4.70
N ILE A 56 -8.62 -10.16 4.25
CA ILE A 56 -9.20 -11.27 5.04
C ILE A 56 -8.47 -11.43 6.37
N SER A 57 -7.14 -11.27 6.37
CA SER A 57 -6.32 -11.30 7.59
C SER A 57 -6.66 -10.21 8.61
N LEU A 58 -7.41 -9.16 8.20
CA LEU A 58 -7.87 -8.07 9.07
C LEU A 58 -9.37 -8.22 9.41
N GLY A 59 -9.93 -9.42 9.27
CA GLY A 59 -11.36 -9.66 9.48
C GLY A 59 -12.24 -9.10 8.37
N ALA A 60 -11.76 -9.18 7.12
CA ALA A 60 -12.42 -8.64 5.94
C ALA A 60 -12.69 -7.12 6.01
N ARG A 61 -11.74 -6.37 6.56
CA ARG A 61 -11.75 -4.90 6.67
C ARG A 61 -10.62 -4.26 5.85
N SER A 62 -10.76 -2.98 5.56
CA SER A 62 -9.65 -2.15 5.09
C SER A 62 -8.61 -1.90 6.20
N PRO A 63 -7.37 -1.54 5.86
CA PRO A 63 -6.37 -1.17 6.85
C PRO A 63 -6.82 -0.07 7.81
N ILE A 64 -7.52 0.97 7.32
CA ILE A 64 -8.04 2.04 8.18
C ILE A 64 -9.15 1.53 9.08
N GLU A 65 -10.15 0.83 8.54
CA GLU A 65 -11.25 0.26 9.34
C GLU A 65 -10.72 -0.68 10.44
N TYR A 66 -9.67 -1.45 10.14
CA TYR A 66 -9.02 -2.29 11.13
C TYR A 66 -8.36 -1.46 12.24
N ARG A 67 -7.65 -0.37 11.90
CA ARG A 67 -7.04 0.53 12.89
C ARG A 67 -8.08 1.23 13.74
N GLU A 68 -9.19 1.68 13.15
CA GLU A 68 -10.32 2.28 13.87
C GLU A 68 -10.92 1.28 14.86
N SER A 69 -11.10 0.02 14.45
CA SER A 69 -11.60 -1.03 15.35
C SER A 69 -10.68 -1.32 16.55
N LEU A 70 -9.41 -0.92 16.47
CA LEU A 70 -8.42 -1.02 17.54
C LEU A 70 -8.26 0.30 18.34
N GLY A 71 -8.96 1.37 17.97
CA GLY A 71 -8.79 2.69 18.58
C GLY A 71 -7.41 3.32 18.30
N LEU A 72 -6.76 2.95 17.19
CA LEU A 72 -5.40 3.39 16.81
C LEU A 72 -5.39 4.51 15.75
N THR A 73 -6.54 5.15 15.54
CA THR A 73 -6.69 6.33 14.69
C THR A 73 -6.71 7.58 15.58
N THR A 74 -5.79 8.50 15.30
CA THR A 74 -5.71 9.84 15.91
C THR A 74 -6.54 10.84 15.12
#